data_AF-F3AX77-F1
#
_entry.id   AF-F3AX77-F1
#
_cell.length_a   1.000
_cell.length_b   1.000
_cell.length_c   1.000
_cell.angle_alpha   90.00
_cell.angle_beta   90.00
_cell.angle_gamma   90.00
#
_symmetry.space_group_name_H-M   'P 1'
#
loop_
_entity.id
_entity.type
_entity.pdbx_description
1 polymer ?
#
loop_
_entity_poly.entity_id
_entity_poly.type
_entity_poly.pdbx_seq_one_letter_code
_entity_poly.pdbx_strand_id
1 'polypeptide(L)'
;MKYLYMNEQERQMQYYQFPKFLLELQLSQNARIIYMLLYDRARISRKNNWTDEDGRVYAIFPIEELSQKTGKCKSSVKKALKELDDAGLLIRKFGGFSKPRHMHVMIPDKVEISRKAQLQTDIKKADIELKNELSYGRNDNSTKDINTASNKVIEKNNTSNKYGVSSYSIKNQKINYECGEGESL
;
A
#
# COMPACT_ATOMS: atom_id res chain seq x y z
N MET A 1 11.35 27.39 17.48
CA MET A 1 12.12 27.08 16.26
C MET A 1 12.52 28.39 15.60
N LYS A 2 13.76 28.49 15.10
CA LYS A 2 14.23 29.64 14.33
C LYS A 2 13.94 29.36 12.85
N TYR A 3 13.26 30.27 12.17
CA TYR A 3 12.94 30.17 10.75
C TYR A 3 13.83 31.13 9.96
N LEU A 4 14.33 30.69 8.81
CA LEU A 4 15.13 31.49 7.89
C LEU A 4 14.34 31.64 6.58
N TYR A 5 14.46 32.80 5.93
CA TYR A 5 13.90 33.01 4.60
C TYR A 5 14.75 32.28 3.57
N MET A 6 14.13 31.82 2.49
CA MET A 6 14.82 31.09 1.43
C MET A 6 15.71 32.06 0.64
N ASN A 7 17.03 31.93 0.81
CA ASN A 7 18.04 32.78 0.17
C ASN A 7 18.80 31.96 -0.90
N GLU A 8 19.38 32.62 -1.90
CA GLU A 8 20.15 31.96 -2.99
C GLU A 8 21.34 31.11 -2.51
N GLN A 9 21.83 31.35 -1.29
CA GLN A 9 23.02 30.72 -0.74
C GLN A 9 22.73 29.53 0.20
N GLU A 10 21.47 29.20 0.44
CA GLU A 10 21.14 28.18 1.44
C GLU A 10 21.23 26.75 0.92
N ARG A 11 21.67 25.87 1.84
CA ARG A 11 21.82 24.41 1.70
C ARG A 11 20.72 23.81 0.83
N GLN A 12 21.14 23.02 -0.15
CA GLN A 12 20.24 22.17 -0.94
C GLN A 12 19.43 21.27 0.00
N MET A 13 18.14 21.59 0.18
CA MET A 13 17.25 20.76 0.96
C MET A 13 17.08 19.42 0.26
N GLN A 14 17.08 18.33 1.04
CA GLN A 14 16.69 17.03 0.52
C GLN A 14 15.18 17.05 0.28
N TYR A 15 14.78 16.65 -0.92
CA TYR A 15 13.38 16.58 -1.31
C TYR A 15 13.09 15.22 -1.93
N TYR A 16 11.83 14.82 -1.84
CA TYR A 16 11.33 13.67 -2.56
C TYR A 16 10.71 14.13 -3.89
N GLN A 17 10.99 13.39 -4.96
CA GLN A 17 10.36 13.65 -6.25
C GLN A 17 8.93 13.13 -6.23
N PHE A 18 7.96 14.01 -6.49
CA PHE A 18 6.55 13.66 -6.57
C PHE A 18 6.12 13.54 -8.05
N PRO A 19 5.84 12.32 -8.56
CA PRO A 19 5.38 12.15 -9.93
C PRO A 19 3.97 12.71 -10.13
N LYS A 20 3.81 13.57 -11.15
CA LYS A 20 2.55 14.27 -11.44
C LYS A 20 1.38 13.32 -11.70
N PHE A 21 1.62 12.19 -12.36
CA PHE A 21 0.58 11.21 -12.68
C PHE A 21 -0.13 10.63 -11.45
N LEU A 22 0.49 10.66 -10.26
CA LEU A 22 -0.17 10.20 -9.03
C LEU A 22 -1.38 11.07 -8.64
N LEU A 23 -1.45 12.31 -9.13
CA LEU A 23 -2.60 13.20 -8.92
C LEU A 23 -3.79 12.81 -9.80
N GLU A 24 -3.51 12.23 -10.97
CA GLU A 24 -4.54 11.82 -11.94
C GLU A 24 -5.19 10.49 -11.54
N LEU A 25 -4.57 9.72 -10.65
CA LEU A 25 -5.06 8.44 -10.16
C LEU A 25 -5.87 8.58 -8.86
N GLN A 26 -6.93 7.77 -8.74
CA GLN A 26 -7.76 7.64 -7.52
C GLN A 26 -7.04 6.83 -6.44
N LEU A 27 -5.93 7.36 -5.93
CA LEU A 27 -5.16 6.76 -4.85
C LEU A 27 -5.41 7.51 -3.54
N SER A 28 -5.32 6.79 -2.41
CA SER A 28 -5.28 7.47 -1.12
C SER A 28 -4.01 8.31 -0.98
N GLN A 29 -4.07 9.36 -0.16
CA GLN A 29 -2.90 10.20 0.08
C GLN A 29 -1.72 9.39 0.66
N ASN A 30 -2.01 8.40 1.50
CA ASN A 30 -0.99 7.49 2.04
C ASN A 30 -0.34 6.65 0.94
N ALA A 31 -1.12 6.13 -0.02
CA ALA A 31 -0.59 5.38 -1.16
C ALA A 31 0.33 6.25 -2.03
N ARG A 32 -0.04 7.50 -2.30
CA ARG A 32 0.83 8.45 -3.04
C ARG A 32 2.16 8.70 -2.32
N ILE A 33 2.12 8.95 -1.01
CA ILE A 33 3.33 9.16 -0.21
C ILE A 33 4.20 7.90 -0.18
N ILE A 34 3.61 6.71 -0.01
CA ILE A 34 4.37 5.45 0.01
C ILE A 34 5.00 5.18 -1.36
N TYR A 35 4.29 5.44 -2.47
CA TYR A 35 4.87 5.34 -3.80
C TYR A 35 6.09 6.26 -3.94
N MET A 36 5.98 7.51 -3.49
CA MET A 36 7.07 8.49 -3.54
C MET A 36 8.31 8.01 -2.76
N LEU A 37 8.12 7.47 -1.55
CA LEU A 37 9.21 6.91 -0.75
C LEU A 37 9.85 5.67 -1.40
N LEU A 38 9.02 4.79 -1.96
CA LEU A 38 9.49 3.60 -2.69
C LEU A 38 10.27 3.99 -3.94
N TYR A 39 9.80 4.99 -4.67
CA TYR A 39 10.45 5.49 -5.86
C TYR A 39 11.83 6.06 -5.56
N ASP A 40 11.96 6.87 -4.49
CA ASP A 40 13.26 7.38 -4.06
C ASP A 40 14.20 6.24 -3.64
N ARG A 41 13.69 5.27 -2.88
CA ARG A 41 14.48 4.07 -2.52
C ARG A 41 14.91 3.29 -3.75
N ALA A 42 14.04 3.10 -4.73
CA ALA A 42 14.35 2.44 -5.99
C ALA A 42 15.41 3.20 -6.81
N ARG A 43 15.44 4.54 -6.75
CA ARG A 43 16.52 5.34 -7.38
C ARG A 43 17.87 5.06 -6.74
N ILE A 44 17.92 4.94 -5.41
CA ILE A 44 19.13 4.55 -4.69
C ILE A 44 19.53 3.11 -5.05
N SER A 45 18.57 2.17 -5.03
CA SER A 45 18.79 0.79 -5.47
C SER A 45 19.34 0.69 -6.88
N ARG A 46 18.86 1.53 -7.81
CA ARG A 46 19.39 1.62 -9.18
C ARG A 46 20.86 2.05 -9.21
N LYS A 47 21.25 3.04 -8.40
CA LYS A 47 22.66 3.48 -8.29
C LYS A 47 23.56 2.40 -7.69
N ASN A 48 22.99 1.58 -6.80
CA ASN A 48 23.70 0.49 -6.13
C ASN A 48 23.66 -0.84 -6.91
N ASN A 49 23.14 -0.84 -8.14
CA ASN A 49 22.97 -2.04 -8.97
C ASN A 49 22.17 -3.17 -8.28
N TRP A 50 21.18 -2.82 -7.45
CA TRP A 50 20.24 -3.78 -6.86
C TRP A 50 19.17 -4.15 -7.89
N THR A 51 19.52 -5.10 -8.75
CA THR A 51 18.69 -5.62 -9.84
C THR A 51 18.42 -7.10 -9.68
N ASP A 52 17.22 -7.52 -10.07
CA ASP A 52 16.82 -8.93 -10.17
C ASP A 52 17.49 -9.59 -11.39
N GLU A 53 17.32 -10.90 -11.57
CA GLU A 53 17.85 -11.68 -12.70
C GLU A 53 17.43 -11.11 -14.08
N ASP A 54 16.23 -10.52 -14.14
CA ASP A 54 15.68 -9.85 -15.33
C ASP A 54 16.22 -8.41 -15.54
N GLY A 55 17.23 -7.97 -14.78
CA GLY A 55 17.74 -6.59 -14.81
C GLY A 55 16.77 -5.55 -14.21
N ARG A 56 15.72 -6.00 -13.52
CA ARG A 56 14.70 -5.12 -12.93
C ARG A 56 15.14 -4.63 -11.55
N VAL A 57 15.15 -3.32 -11.36
CA VAL A 57 15.49 -2.73 -10.06
C VAL A 57 14.44 -3.12 -9.02
N TYR A 58 14.88 -3.51 -7.84
CA TYR A 58 14.02 -3.76 -6.69
C TYR A 58 14.40 -2.85 -5.52
N ALA A 59 13.40 -2.50 -4.70
CA ALA A 59 13.60 -1.84 -3.43
C ALA A 59 13.30 -2.84 -2.30
N ILE A 60 14.17 -2.87 -1.29
CA ILE A 60 13.88 -3.52 -0.01
C ILE A 60 13.41 -2.43 0.95
N PHE A 61 12.16 -2.54 1.40
CA PHE A 61 11.57 -1.57 2.31
C PHE A 61 10.57 -2.24 3.26
N PRO A 62 10.98 -2.56 4.51
CA PRO A 62 10.12 -3.18 5.50
C PRO A 62 8.89 -2.32 5.83
N ILE A 63 7.80 -2.98 6.21
CA ILE A 63 6.55 -2.29 6.59
C ILE A 63 6.78 -1.42 7.84
N GLU A 64 7.64 -1.88 8.74
CA GLU A 64 8.09 -1.16 9.93
C GLU A 64 8.75 0.18 9.57
N GLU A 65 9.64 0.19 8.58
CA GLU A 65 10.34 1.39 8.15
C GLU A 65 9.40 2.38 7.44
N LEU A 66 8.50 1.86 6.61
CA LEU A 66 7.43 2.65 5.98
C LEU A 66 6.50 3.27 7.03
N SER A 67 6.12 2.51 8.05
CA SER A 67 5.27 2.96 9.16
C SER A 67 5.92 4.10 9.92
N GLN A 68 7.22 4.00 10.22
CA GLN A 68 7.98 5.06 10.89
C GLN A 68 8.08 6.32 10.01
N LYS A 69 8.48 6.19 8.74
CA LYS A 69 8.65 7.36 7.84
C LYS A 69 7.34 8.07 7.52
N THR A 70 6.23 7.33 7.42
CA THR A 70 4.91 7.93 7.15
C THR A 70 4.18 8.38 8.41
N GLY A 71 4.66 7.99 9.60
CA GLY A 71 3.95 8.21 10.86
C GLY A 71 2.59 7.52 10.93
N LYS A 72 2.38 6.44 10.16
CA LYS A 72 1.11 5.68 10.10
C LYS A 72 1.26 4.31 10.70
N CYS A 73 0.17 3.75 11.23
CA CYS A 73 0.17 2.39 11.75
C CYS A 73 0.39 1.35 10.63
N LYS A 74 0.94 0.20 10.99
CA LYS A 74 1.28 -0.89 10.05
C LYS A 74 0.09 -1.35 9.20
N SER A 75 -1.13 -1.36 9.76
CA SER A 75 -2.35 -1.71 9.03
C SER A 75 -2.66 -0.71 7.91
N SER A 76 -2.50 0.59 8.17
CA SER A 76 -2.68 1.65 7.16
C SER A 76 -1.63 1.54 6.05
N VAL A 77 -0.37 1.27 6.39
CA VAL A 77 0.69 1.03 5.41
C VAL A 77 0.37 -0.19 4.54
N LYS A 78 -0.06 -1.31 5.14
CA LYS A 78 -0.47 -2.51 4.40
C LYS A 78 -1.62 -2.23 3.43
N LYS A 79 -2.62 -1.44 3.87
CA LYS A 79 -3.75 -1.04 3.04
C LYS A 79 -3.28 -0.20 1.84
N ALA A 80 -2.47 0.82 2.08
CA ALA A 80 -1.92 1.66 1.02
C ALA A 80 -1.02 0.88 0.05
N LEU A 81 -0.21 -0.07 0.54
CA LEU A 81 0.57 -0.97 -0.32
C LEU A 81 -0.32 -1.88 -1.17
N LYS A 82 -1.49 -2.30 -0.64
CA LYS A 82 -2.47 -3.07 -1.40
C LYS A 82 -3.11 -2.19 -2.49
N GLU A 83 -3.49 -0.96 -2.17
CA GLU A 83 -4.03 -0.02 -3.17
C GLU A 83 -3.05 0.22 -4.33
N LEU A 84 -1.75 0.30 -4.07
CA LEU A 84 -0.73 0.42 -5.12
C LEU A 84 -0.59 -0.85 -5.97
N ASP A 85 -0.76 -2.02 -5.36
CA ASP A 85 -0.78 -3.32 -6.05
C ASP A 85 -2.01 -3.41 -6.98
N ASP A 86 -3.19 -3.07 -6.46
CA ASP A 86 -4.46 -3.04 -7.19
C ASP A 86 -4.44 -2.03 -8.35
N ALA A 87 -3.74 -0.90 -8.18
CA ALA A 87 -3.54 0.08 -9.25
C ALA A 87 -2.50 -0.35 -10.31
N GLY A 88 -1.75 -1.42 -10.06
CA GLY A 88 -0.66 -1.90 -10.93
C GLY A 88 0.61 -1.03 -10.87
N LEU A 89 0.81 -0.27 -9.79
CA LEU A 89 1.97 0.60 -9.59
C LEU A 89 3.10 -0.07 -8.80
N LEU A 90 2.83 -1.23 -8.21
CA LEU A 90 3.75 -1.93 -7.34
C LEU A 90 3.61 -3.44 -7.52
N ILE A 91 4.73 -4.14 -7.75
CA ILE A 91 4.76 -5.62 -7.70
C ILE A 91 5.57 -6.05 -6.49
N ARG A 92 5.01 -6.93 -5.67
CA ARG A 92 5.62 -7.42 -4.43
C ARG A 92 6.00 -8.89 -4.56
N LYS A 93 7.28 -9.18 -4.83
CA LYS A 93 7.80 -10.56 -4.86
C LYS A 93 8.20 -11.00 -3.45
N PHE A 94 7.74 -12.19 -3.05
CA PHE A 94 8.12 -12.79 -1.77
C PHE A 94 9.43 -13.58 -1.94
N GLY A 95 10.44 -13.29 -1.12
CA GLY A 95 11.75 -13.94 -1.20
C GLY A 95 11.87 -15.24 -0.39
N GLY A 96 10.83 -15.64 0.36
CA GLY A 96 10.88 -16.81 1.25
C GLY A 96 10.97 -16.46 2.74
N PHE A 97 11.11 -17.48 3.58
CA PHE A 97 11.15 -17.38 5.04
C PHE A 97 12.57 -16.99 5.50
N SER A 98 12.92 -15.71 5.39
CA SER A 98 14.13 -15.04 5.94
C SER A 98 14.56 -13.89 5.04
N LYS A 99 14.21 -13.95 3.76
CA LYS A 99 14.57 -12.90 2.80
C LYS A 99 13.58 -11.74 2.89
N PRO A 100 14.07 -10.50 2.83
CA PRO A 100 13.19 -9.34 2.78
C PRO A 100 12.33 -9.37 1.50
N ARG A 101 11.24 -8.61 1.52
CA ARG A 101 10.34 -8.53 0.39
C ARG A 101 10.93 -7.62 -0.69
N HIS A 102 11.00 -8.12 -1.92
CA HIS A 102 11.42 -7.33 -3.07
C HIS A 102 10.21 -6.57 -3.63
N MET A 103 10.33 -5.24 -3.69
CA MET A 103 9.29 -4.35 -4.16
C MET A 103 9.74 -3.68 -5.46
N HIS A 104 9.01 -3.93 -6.54
CA HIS A 104 9.28 -3.34 -7.85
C HIS A 104 8.29 -2.20 -8.09
N VAL A 105 8.82 -1.00 -8.27
CA VAL A 105 8.03 0.21 -8.54
C VAL A 105 7.79 0.29 -10.05
N MET A 106 6.52 0.35 -10.46
CA MET A 106 6.12 0.44 -11.85
C MET A 106 5.81 1.88 -12.24
N ILE A 107 6.31 2.29 -13.40
CA ILE A 107 6.01 3.60 -13.99
C ILE A 107 5.05 3.35 -15.15
N PRO A 108 3.77 3.79 -15.04
CA PRO A 108 2.81 3.60 -16.11
C PRO A 108 3.12 4.53 -17.29
N ASP A 109 2.78 4.08 -18.50
CA ASP A 109 2.87 4.93 -19.68
C ASP A 109 1.74 5.98 -19.67
N LYS A 110 2.00 7.14 -20.29
CA LYS A 110 1.06 8.28 -20.32
C LYS A 110 -0.33 7.88 -20.86
N VAL A 111 -0.36 6.99 -21.85
CA VAL A 111 -1.60 6.50 -22.46
C VAL A 111 -2.42 5.66 -21.48
N GLU A 112 -1.76 4.86 -20.63
CA GLU A 112 -2.45 4.03 -19.65
C GLU A 112 -3.01 4.84 -18.48
N ILE A 113 -2.34 5.92 -18.08
CA ILE A 113 -2.80 6.82 -17.01
C ILE A 113 -4.13 7.45 -17.40
N SER A 114 -4.22 8.01 -18.62
CA SER A 114 -5.44 8.64 -19.14
C SER A 114 -6.61 7.64 -19.20
N ARG A 115 -6.37 6.41 -19.68
CA ARG A 115 -7.40 5.36 -19.74
C ARG A 115 -7.91 4.96 -18.35
N LYS A 116 -7.01 4.75 -17.38
CA LYS A 116 -7.39 4.38 -16.01
C LYS A 116 -8.13 5.51 -15.30
N ALA A 117 -7.73 6.77 -15.51
CA ALA A 117 -8.44 7.92 -14.97
C ALA A 117 -9.88 7.99 -15.51
N GLN A 118 -10.08 7.77 -16.81
CA GLN A 118 -11.39 7.81 -17.46
C GLN A 118 -12.31 6.67 -17.00
N LEU A 119 -11.81 5.42 -16.99
CA LEU A 119 -12.60 4.26 -16.53
C LEU A 119 -13.06 4.43 -15.07
N GLN A 120 -12.23 5.04 -14.22
CA GLN A 120 -12.58 5.28 -12.83
C GLN A 120 -13.58 6.44 -12.64
N THR A 121 -13.62 7.42 -13.55
CA THR A 121 -14.68 8.45 -13.53
C THR A 121 -16.03 7.88 -13.96
N ASP A 122 -16.04 6.93 -14.90
CA ASP A 122 -17.28 6.34 -15.41
C ASP A 122 -17.91 5.39 -14.39
N ILE A 123 -17.09 4.60 -13.66
CA ILE A 123 -17.55 3.75 -12.55
C ILE A 123 -18.17 4.59 -11.42
N LYS A 124 -17.55 5.73 -11.07
CA LYS A 124 -18.10 6.61 -10.04
C LYS A 124 -19.42 7.27 -10.44
N LYS A 125 -19.59 7.61 -11.72
CA LYS A 125 -20.88 8.11 -12.24
C LYS A 125 -21.95 7.02 -12.12
N ALA A 126 -21.64 5.79 -12.53
CA ALA A 126 -22.56 4.66 -12.42
C ALA A 126 -22.95 4.33 -10.97
N ASP A 127 -22.00 4.36 -10.02
CA ASP A 127 -22.27 4.11 -8.59
C ASP A 127 -23.13 5.22 -7.94
N ILE A 128 -22.99 6.47 -8.40
CA ILE A 128 -23.80 7.61 -7.92
C ILE A 128 -25.23 7.50 -8.49
N GLU A 129 -25.37 7.12 -9.75
CA GLU A 129 -26.66 6.92 -10.41
C GLU A 129 -27.44 5.77 -9.77
N LEU A 130 -26.79 4.64 -9.49
CA LEU A 130 -27.39 3.50 -8.80
C LEU A 130 -27.88 3.83 -7.37
N LYS A 131 -27.16 4.70 -6.65
CA LYS A 131 -27.54 5.13 -5.29
C LYS A 131 -28.69 6.13 -5.28
N ASN A 132 -28.79 6.96 -6.30
CA ASN A 132 -29.93 7.86 -6.45
C ASN A 132 -31.20 7.04 -6.75
N GLU A 133 -31.12 6.00 -7.59
CA GLU A 133 -32.26 5.13 -7.91
C GLU A 133 -32.83 4.33 -6.72
N LEU A 134 -31.99 3.95 -5.75
CA LEU A 134 -32.42 3.21 -4.55
C LEU A 134 -33.04 4.11 -3.45
N SER A 135 -33.08 5.44 -3.64
CA SER A 135 -33.54 6.39 -2.61
C SER A 135 -35.02 6.78 -2.71
N TYR A 136 -35.75 6.29 -3.71
CA TYR A 136 -37.17 6.58 -3.91
C TYR A 136 -38.06 5.44 -3.37
N GLY A 137 -38.35 5.48 -2.06
CA GLY A 137 -39.55 4.85 -1.49
C GLY A 137 -39.33 3.60 -0.64
N ARG A 138 -39.22 3.80 0.69
CA ARG A 138 -39.92 2.96 1.67
C ARG A 138 -40.05 3.68 3.01
N ASN A 139 -41.17 4.36 3.20
CA ASN A 139 -41.62 4.84 4.50
C ASN A 139 -42.72 3.90 4.99
N ASP A 140 -42.39 2.95 5.87
CA ASP A 140 -43.40 2.19 6.61
C ASP A 140 -43.10 2.30 8.11
N ASN A 141 -43.83 3.20 8.78
CA ASN A 141 -43.90 3.26 10.24
C ASN A 141 -44.84 2.15 10.72
N SER A 142 -44.37 1.22 11.56
CA SER A 142 -45.25 0.51 12.49
C SER A 142 -44.47 -0.03 13.69
N THR A 143 -44.84 0.46 14.87
CA THR A 143 -44.43 0.03 16.20
C THR A 143 -44.99 -1.35 16.52
N LYS A 144 -44.17 -2.25 17.10
CA LYS A 144 -44.45 -3.03 18.33
C LYS A 144 -43.34 -4.04 18.62
N ASP A 145 -42.98 -4.07 19.90
CA ASP A 145 -42.12 -5.04 20.57
C ASP A 145 -42.49 -6.50 20.25
N ILE A 146 -41.49 -7.40 20.27
CA ILE A 146 -41.43 -8.64 21.06
C ILE A 146 -40.10 -9.34 20.74
N ASN A 147 -39.25 -9.50 21.75
CA ASN A 147 -38.11 -10.40 21.74
C ASN A 147 -38.59 -11.84 21.53
N THR A 148 -37.97 -12.62 20.64
CA THR A 148 -37.77 -14.08 20.79
C THR A 148 -36.81 -14.60 19.72
N ALA A 149 -35.75 -15.27 20.16
CA ALA A 149 -34.81 -16.00 19.33
C ALA A 149 -35.41 -17.33 18.85
N SER A 150 -35.12 -17.75 17.61
CA SER A 150 -34.90 -19.17 17.31
C SER A 150 -34.11 -19.38 16.01
N ASN A 151 -33.34 -20.47 16.01
CA ASN A 151 -32.33 -20.91 15.06
C ASN A 151 -32.88 -21.67 13.82
N LYS A 152 -31.97 -21.89 12.84
CA LYS A 152 -31.89 -22.96 11.80
C LYS A 152 -32.78 -22.75 10.54
N VAL A 153 -32.37 -22.87 9.26
CA VAL A 153 -31.37 -23.70 8.50
C VAL A 153 -31.06 -23.03 7.12
N ILE A 154 -29.78 -22.82 6.72
CA ILE A 154 -28.96 -23.36 5.57
C ILE A 154 -29.59 -23.24 4.14
N GLU A 155 -28.98 -22.59 3.13
CA GLU A 155 -27.92 -23.08 2.20
C GLU A 155 -27.06 -21.92 1.61
N LYS A 156 -25.74 -21.89 1.85
CA LYS A 156 -24.63 -22.35 0.98
C LYS A 156 -24.59 -21.75 -0.44
N ASN A 157 -23.55 -20.94 -0.69
CA ASN A 157 -22.68 -21.08 -1.86
C ASN A 157 -21.25 -20.68 -1.51
N ASN A 158 -20.39 -21.69 -1.46
CA ASN A 158 -18.95 -21.56 -1.27
C ASN A 158 -18.28 -21.19 -2.61
N THR A 159 -17.32 -20.26 -2.57
CA THR A 159 -16.10 -20.42 -3.38
C THR A 159 -14.93 -19.94 -2.54
N SER A 160 -14.21 -20.93 -2.03
CA SER A 160 -12.96 -20.81 -1.31
C SER A 160 -11.82 -20.37 -2.24
N ASN A 161 -10.95 -19.48 -1.77
CA ASN A 161 -9.52 -19.61 -2.08
C ASN A 161 -8.69 -19.51 -0.81
N LYS A 162 -7.79 -20.49 -0.69
CA LYS A 162 -7.25 -21.10 0.51
C LYS A 162 -5.78 -20.68 0.64
N TYR A 163 -5.43 -19.99 1.73
CA TYR A 163 -4.05 -19.96 2.21
C TYR A 163 -4.06 -20.32 3.68
N GLY A 164 -3.58 -21.53 3.97
CA GLY A 164 -3.60 -22.15 5.28
C GLY A 164 -2.71 -21.40 6.27
N VAL A 165 -3.31 -21.05 7.39
CA VAL A 165 -2.61 -20.64 8.61
C VAL A 165 -2.14 -21.93 9.29
N SER A 166 -0.83 -22.17 9.28
CA SER A 166 -0.22 -23.16 10.18
C SER A 166 0.23 -22.44 11.44
N SER A 167 -0.41 -22.75 12.56
CA SER A 167 -0.08 -22.24 13.88
C SER A 167 1.08 -23.05 14.47
N TYR A 168 2.24 -22.41 14.68
CA TYR A 168 3.27 -22.95 15.56
C TYR A 168 3.58 -21.94 16.66
N SER A 169 3.56 -22.42 17.89
CA SER A 169 3.88 -21.68 19.11
C SER A 169 5.37 -21.29 19.12
N ILE A 170 5.66 -19.99 19.12
CA ILE A 170 7.03 -19.49 19.27
C ILE A 170 7.35 -19.36 20.75
N LYS A 171 8.24 -20.22 21.25
CA LYS A 171 9.01 -19.97 22.47
C LYS A 171 10.00 -18.85 22.17
N ASN A 172 9.92 -17.75 22.90
CA ASN A 172 10.85 -16.63 22.78
C ASN A 172 12.25 -17.06 23.27
N GLN A 173 13.19 -17.23 22.35
CA GLN A 173 14.61 -17.31 22.65
C GLN A 173 15.29 -16.08 22.04
N LYS A 174 15.79 -15.21 22.93
CA LYS A 174 16.52 -13.98 22.61
C LYS A 174 17.81 -14.37 21.86
N ILE A 175 17.93 -14.00 20.59
CA ILE A 175 19.19 -14.09 19.85
C ILE A 175 19.76 -12.68 19.80
N ASN A 176 20.82 -12.43 20.57
CA ASN A 176 21.61 -11.21 20.49
C ASN A 176 22.57 -11.36 19.29
N TYR A 177 22.50 -10.45 18.32
CA TYR A 177 23.51 -10.33 17.29
C TYR A 177 24.55 -9.33 17.75
N GLU A 178 25.74 -9.84 18.07
CA GLU A 178 26.94 -9.05 18.33
C GLU A 178 27.71 -8.95 17.01
N CYS A 179 27.83 -7.75 16.45
CA CYS A 179 28.54 -7.48 15.21
C CYS A 179 30.00 -7.19 15.57
N GLY A 180 30.88 -8.18 15.38
CA GLY A 180 32.32 -7.99 15.54
C GLY A 180 32.87 -7.04 14.49
N GLU A 181 33.46 -5.93 14.93
CA GLU A 181 34.29 -5.08 14.10
C GLU A 181 35.62 -5.80 13.88
N GLY A 182 35.83 -6.29 12.66
CA GLY A 182 37.15 -6.70 12.19
C GLY A 182 37.90 -5.48 11.68
N GLU A 183 38.78 -4.91 12.50
CA GLU A 183 39.83 -4.02 12.01
C GLU A 183 40.99 -4.87 11.48
N SER A 184 41.27 -4.68 10.19
CA SER A 184 42.54 -5.05 9.56
C SER A 184 43.44 -3.83 9.57
N LEU A 185 44.55 -3.89 10.32
CA LEU A 185 45.93 -3.60 9.90
C LEU A 185 46.88 -3.79 11.09
#